data_AF-A0A9D9JNP2-F1
#
_entry.id   AF-A0A9D9JNP2-F1
#
_cell.length_a   1.000
_cell.length_b   1.000
_cell.length_c   1.000
_cell.angle_alpha   90.00
_cell.angle_beta   90.00
_cell.angle_gamma   90.00
#
_symmetry.space_group_name_H-M   'P 1'
#
loop_
_entity.id
_entity.type
_entity.pdbx_description
1 polymer ?
#
loop_
_entity_poly.entity_id
_entity_poly.type
_entity_poly.pdbx_seq_one_letter_code
_entity_poly.pdbx_strand_id
1 'polypeptide(L)' 'MGRPRLSPAEERLLPLLAEWDLTYAAIAGRLGVAPATVKARVRRLAHKLGVTPGRGAVVAAARQRGLLAP' A
#
# COMPACT_ATOMS: atom_id res chain seq x y z
N MET A 1 -14.94 14.25 6.19
CA MET A 1 -13.57 13.70 6.06
C MET A 1 -13.47 12.94 4.74
N GLY A 2 -12.76 13.47 3.76
CA GLY A 2 -12.70 12.91 2.39
C GLY A 2 -11.82 11.67 2.30
N ARG A 3 -12.18 10.72 1.43
CA ARG A 3 -11.32 9.58 1.11
C ARG A 3 -9.99 10.07 0.51
N PRO A 4 -8.83 9.58 0.98
CA PRO A 4 -7.54 9.90 0.37
C PRO A 4 -7.56 9.57 -1.13
N ARG A 5 -7.13 10.50 -1.99
CA ARG A 5 -7.01 10.24 -3.44
C ARG A 5 -5.75 9.42 -3.70
N LEU A 6 -5.96 8.13 -3.87
CA LEU A 6 -4.93 7.19 -4.31
C LEU A 6 -4.76 7.28 -5.83
N SER A 7 -3.55 7.05 -6.29
CA SER A 7 -3.28 6.84 -7.71
C SER A 7 -3.63 5.39 -8.10
N PRO A 8 -3.89 5.10 -9.38
CA PRO A 8 -4.19 3.73 -9.84
C PRO A 8 -3.11 2.71 -9.43
N ALA A 9 -1.85 3.14 -9.37
CA ALA A 9 -0.74 2.29 -8.95
C ALA A 9 -0.73 2.00 -7.43
N GLU A 10 -1.21 2.93 -6.62
CA GLU A 10 -1.33 2.76 -5.17
C GLU A 10 -2.56 1.91 -4.82
N GLU A 11 -3.67 2.09 -5.54
CA GLU A 11 -4.87 1.27 -5.39
C GLU A 11 -4.58 -0.20 -5.72
N ARG A 12 -3.81 -0.49 -6.78
CA ARG A 12 -3.38 -1.86 -7.10
C ARG A 12 -2.39 -2.44 -6.09
N LEU A 13 -1.58 -1.59 -5.45
CA LEU A 13 -0.59 -2.03 -4.47
C LEU A 13 -1.23 -2.42 -3.13
N LEU A 14 -2.24 -1.68 -2.70
CA LEU A 14 -2.90 -1.83 -1.40
C LEU A 14 -3.38 -3.26 -1.06
N PRO A 15 -4.12 -3.97 -1.94
CA PRO A 15 -4.54 -5.34 -1.65
C PRO A 15 -3.34 -6.31 -1.57
N LEU A 16 -2.32 -6.12 -2.40
CA LEU A 16 -1.10 -6.93 -2.35
C LEU A 16 -0.31 -6.72 -1.05
N LEU A 17 -0.35 -5.50 -0.48
CA LEU A 17 0.23 -5.24 0.84
C LEU A 17 -0.53 -5.95 1.96
N ALA A 18 -1.81 -6.28 1.78
CA ALA A 18 -2.59 -7.01 2.77
C ALA A 18 -2.30 -8.52 2.79
N GLU A 19 -1.80 -9.08 1.69
CA GLU A 19 -1.38 -10.49 1.57
C GLU A 19 -0.06 -10.73 2.32
N TRP A 20 -0.10 -10.90 3.65
CA TRP A 20 1.09 -10.95 4.50
C TRP A 20 2.17 -11.95 4.08
N ASP A 21 1.79 -13.04 3.40
CA ASP A 21 2.72 -14.04 2.84
C ASP A 21 3.59 -13.51 1.67
N LEU A 22 3.21 -12.40 1.04
CA LEU A 22 4.00 -11.80 -0.03
C LEU A 22 5.11 -10.91 0.49
N THR A 23 6.32 -11.08 -0.03
CA THR A 23 7.40 -10.11 0.17
C THR A 23 7.29 -8.93 -0.79
N TYR A 24 7.98 -7.81 -0.51
CA TYR A 24 8.04 -6.70 -1.47
C TYR A 24 8.64 -7.10 -2.82
N ALA A 25 9.54 -8.09 -2.86
CA ALA A 25 10.07 -8.62 -4.11
C ALA A 25 8.99 -9.38 -4.90
N ALA A 26 8.19 -10.21 -4.24
CA ALA A 26 7.08 -10.93 -4.87
C ALA A 26 6.01 -9.96 -5.40
N ILE A 27 5.65 -8.94 -4.61
CA ILE A 27 4.73 -7.87 -5.02
C ILE A 27 5.30 -7.11 -6.23
N ALA A 28 6.59 -6.80 -6.23
CA ALA A 28 7.25 -6.13 -7.34
C ALA A 28 7.18 -6.96 -8.63
N GLY A 29 7.42 -8.27 -8.53
CA GLY A 29 7.26 -9.23 -9.62
C GLY A 29 5.83 -9.24 -10.19
N ARG A 30 4.81 -9.32 -9.32
CA ARG A 30 3.40 -9.27 -9.74
C ARG A 30 3.02 -7.95 -10.43
N LEU A 31 3.64 -6.84 -10.02
CA LEU A 31 3.36 -5.51 -10.56
C LEU A 31 4.25 -5.13 -11.75
N GLY A 32 5.24 -5.96 -12.12
CA GLY A 32 6.21 -5.65 -13.19
C GLY A 32 7.07 -4.42 -12.87
N VAL A 33 7.44 -4.20 -11.61
CA VAL A 33 8.26 -3.06 -11.17
C VAL A 33 9.46 -3.51 -10.33
N ALA A 34 10.39 -2.60 -10.04
CA ALA A 34 11.48 -2.88 -9.12
C ALA A 34 10.99 -2.88 -7.64
N PRO A 35 11.59 -3.69 -6.74
CA PRO A 35 11.26 -3.68 -5.32
C PRO A 35 11.41 -2.30 -4.65
N ALA A 36 12.38 -1.50 -5.12
CA ALA A 36 12.57 -0.12 -4.67
C ALA A 36 11.34 0.76 -4.98
N THR A 37 10.69 0.54 -6.13
CA THR A 37 9.45 1.23 -6.52
C THR A 37 8.30 0.87 -5.58
N VAL A 38 8.20 -0.40 -5.14
CA VAL A 38 7.22 -0.81 -4.14
C VAL A 38 7.45 -0.07 -2.82
N LYS A 39 8.70 -0.04 -2.33
CA LYS A 39 9.05 0.69 -1.09
C LYS A 39 8.72 2.20 -1.20
N ALA A 40 9.01 2.82 -2.34
CA ALA A 40 8.68 4.22 -2.58
C ALA A 40 7.16 4.47 -2.58
N ARG A 41 6.37 3.59 -3.21
CA ARG A 41 4.91 3.66 -3.21
C ARG A 41 4.32 3.46 -1.80
N VAL A 42 4.86 2.53 -1.00
CA VAL A 42 4.46 2.36 0.42
C VAL A 42 4.69 3.64 1.22
N ARG A 43 5.83 4.32 1.03
CA ARG A 43 6.11 5.60 1.70
C ARG A 43 5.10 6.69 1.31
N ARG A 44 4.74 6.78 0.03
CA ARG A 44 3.73 7.72 -0.46
C ARG A 44 2.34 7.41 0.11
N LEU A 45 1.97 6.13 0.15
CA LEU A 45 0.73 5.67 0.80
C LEU A 45 0.70 6.08 2.27
N ALA A 46 1.76 5.81 3.02
CA ALA A 46 1.86 6.18 4.43
C ALA A 46 1.69 7.70 4.63
N HIS A 47 2.34 8.51 3.79
CA HIS A 47 2.18 9.96 3.81
C HIS A 47 0.74 10.40 3.51
N LYS A 48 0.08 9.84 2.49
CA LYS A 48 -1.32 10.14 2.15
C LYS A 48 -2.31 9.71 3.24
N LEU A 49 -1.97 8.64 3.96
CA LEU A 49 -2.77 8.12 5.06
C LEU A 49 -2.43 8.77 6.42
N GLY A 50 -1.41 9.64 6.47
CA GLY A 50 -0.96 10.29 7.69
C GLY A 50 -0.41 9.32 8.74
N VAL A 51 0.22 8.23 8.32
CA VAL A 51 0.78 7.19 9.20
C VAL A 51 2.28 7.00 9.00
N THR A 52 2.91 6.31 9.93
CA THR A 52 4.32 5.97 9.83
C THR A 52 4.57 5.06 8.61
N PRO A 53 5.69 5.25 7.89
CA PRO A 53 6.01 4.42 6.73
C PRO A 53 6.17 2.95 7.13
N GLY A 54 5.34 2.09 6.56
CA GLY A 54 5.43 0.65 6.80
C GLY A 54 4.20 -0.08 6.29
N ARG A 55 4.41 -1.33 5.87
CA ARG A 55 3.34 -2.20 5.36
C ARG A 55 2.16 -2.28 6.33
N GLY A 56 2.42 -2.64 7.59
CA GLY A 56 1.37 -2.82 8.59
C GLY A 56 0.60 -1.56 8.90
N ALA A 57 1.30 -0.44 9.12
CA ALA A 57 0.67 0.85 9.37
C ALA A 57 -0.23 1.28 8.20
N VAL A 58 0.24 1.12 6.96
CA VAL A 58 -0.53 1.43 5.75
C VAL A 58 -1.77 0.55 5.63
N VAL A 59 -1.64 -0.77 5.81
CA VAL A 59 -2.77 -1.72 5.70
C VAL A 59 -3.80 -1.45 6.79
N ALA A 60 -3.38 -1.26 8.03
CA ALA A 60 -4.29 -0.93 9.14
C ALA A 60 -5.03 0.38 8.89
N ALA A 61 -4.31 1.42 8.49
CA ALA A 61 -4.87 2.74 8.17
C ALA A 61 -5.85 2.70 6.99
N ALA A 62 -5.60 1.84 6.01
CA ALA A 62 -6.47 1.65 4.86
C ALA A 62 -7.76 0.89 5.20
N ARG A 63 -7.67 -0.16 6.03
CA ARG A 63 -8.84 -0.87 6.57
C ARG A 63 -9.75 0.05 7.38
N GLN A 64 -9.16 0.84 8.30
CA GLN A 64 -9.90 1.82 9.12
C GLN A 64 -10.64 2.87 8.29
N ARG A 65 -10.14 3.17 7.08
CA ARG A 65 -10.74 4.15 6.16
C ARG A 65 -11.64 3.52 5.09
N GLY A 66 -11.86 2.21 5.14
CA GLY A 66 -12.65 1.47 4.15
C GLY A 66 -12.07 1.50 2.74
N LEU A 67 -10.75 1.67 2.61
CA LEU A 67 -10.01 1.62 1.33
C LEU A 67 -9.58 0.19 0.97
N LEU A 68 -9.64 -0.71 1.95
CA LEU A 68 -9.33 -2.12 1.81
C LEU A 68 -10.44 -2.91 2.53
N ALA A 69 -10.85 -4.02 1.92
CA ALA A 69 -11.75 -4.97 2.56
C ALA A 69 -11.14 -5.51 3.88
N PRO A 70 -12.00 -5.90 4.86
CA PRO A 70 -11.54 -6.50 6.11
C PRO A 70 -10.67 -7.73 5.85
#